data_AF-A0A6P4FF97-F1
#
_entry.id   AF-A0A6P4FF97-F1
#
_cell.length_a   1.000
_cell.length_b   1.000
_cell.length_c   1.000
_cell.angle_alpha   90.00
_cell.angle_beta   90.00
_cell.angle_gamma   90.00
#
_symmetry.space_group_name_H-M   'P 1'
#
loop_
_entity.id
_entity.type
_entity.pdbx_description
1 polymer ?
#
loop_
_entity_poly.entity_id
_entity_poly.type
_entity_poly.pdbx_seq_one_letter_code
_entity_poly.pdbx_strand_id
1 'polypeptide(L)' 'MHVKCTWLLLLVLSLMSGALAGSGCPAGYNAENSRCTIERPVHGSCPPGSSYSLNINKCVHS' A
#
# COMPACT_ATOMS: atom_id res chain seq x y z
N MET A 1 -9.38 -37.26 -18.41
CA MET A 1 -10.13 -36.58 -17.33
C MET A 1 -9.27 -35.41 -16.79
N HIS A 2 -8.86 -34.45 -17.62
CA HIS A 2 -7.82 -33.46 -17.26
C HIS A 2 -8.28 -31.99 -17.44
N VAL A 3 -9.57 -31.77 -17.73
CA VAL A 3 -10.14 -30.43 -18.02
C VAL A 3 -10.91 -29.81 -16.85
N LYS A 4 -11.27 -30.61 -15.83
CA LYS A 4 -12.02 -30.13 -14.65
C LYS A 4 -11.15 -29.36 -13.66
N CYS A 5 -9.87 -29.72 -13.54
CA CYS A 5 -8.95 -29.06 -12.62
C CYS A 5 -8.28 -27.82 -13.22
N THR A 6 -8.22 -27.69 -14.55
CA THR A 6 -7.59 -26.56 -15.23
C THR A 6 -8.38 -25.27 -15.04
N TRP A 7 -9.71 -25.34 -15.03
CA TRP A 7 -10.56 -24.17 -14.76
C TRP A 7 -10.44 -23.68 -13.31
N LEU A 8 -10.32 -24.61 -12.37
CA LEU A 8 -10.04 -24.33 -10.96
C LEU A 8 -8.66 -23.67 -10.77
N LEU A 9 -7.64 -24.15 -11.48
CA LEU A 9 -6.32 -23.53 -11.47
C LEU A 9 -6.35 -22.08 -12.00
N LEU A 10 -7.02 -21.86 -13.13
CA LEU A 10 -7.17 -20.52 -13.72
C LEU A 10 -7.91 -19.54 -12.79
N LEU A 11 -8.92 -20.03 -12.07
CA LEU A 11 -9.67 -19.25 -11.08
C LEU A 11 -8.77 -18.85 -9.89
N VAL A 12 -7.93 -19.76 -9.40
CA VAL A 12 -6.98 -19.47 -8.31
C VAL A 12 -5.89 -18.47 -8.75
N LEU A 13 -5.35 -18.60 -9.97
CA LEU A 13 -4.39 -17.63 -10.51
C LEU A 13 -5.00 -16.23 -10.67
N SER A 14 -6.25 -16.14 -11.12
CA SER A 14 -6.97 -14.87 -11.25
C SER A 14 -7.18 -14.18 -9.90
N LEU A 15 -7.48 -14.95 -8.84
CA LEU A 15 -7.63 -14.42 -7.48
C LEU A 15 -6.30 -13.94 -6.90
N MET A 16 -5.20 -14.63 -7.19
CA MET A 16 -3.88 -14.24 -6.68
C MET A 16 -3.31 -12.96 -7.31
N SER A 17 -3.83 -12.57 -8.46
CA SER A 17 -3.46 -11.31 -9.12
C SER A 17 -3.96 -10.07 -8.35
N GLY A 18 -5.01 -10.22 -7.53
CA GLY A 18 -5.63 -9.13 -6.77
C GLY A 18 -4.99 -8.87 -5.40
N ALA A 19 -4.21 -9.81 -4.85
CA ALA A 19 -3.59 -9.67 -3.52
C ALA A 19 -2.33 -8.81 -3.51
N LEU A 20 -1.80 -8.48 -4.70
CA LEU A 20 -0.60 -7.66 -4.89
C LEU A 20 -0.93 -6.17 -5.03
N ALA A 21 -2.21 -5.80 -5.07
CA ALA A 21 -2.66 -4.41 -5.05
C ALA A 21 -2.58 -3.81 -3.63
N GLY A 22 -1.52 -4.15 -2.88
CA GLY A 22 -1.11 -3.37 -1.73
C GLY A 22 -0.68 -2.01 -2.26
N SER A 23 -1.49 -0.99 -1.99
CA SER A 23 -1.24 0.40 -2.37
C SER A 23 0.24 0.74 -2.20
N GLY A 24 0.89 0.96 -3.34
CA GLY A 24 2.33 1.15 -3.46
C GLY A 24 2.74 2.44 -2.77
N CYS A 25 3.01 2.36 -1.48
CA CYS A 25 3.62 3.47 -0.77
C CYS A 25 5.09 3.58 -1.19
N PRO A 26 5.59 4.81 -1.43
CA PRO A 26 6.99 5.01 -1.72
C PRO A 26 7.86 4.48 -0.59
N ALA A 27 9.10 4.08 -0.92
CA ALA A 27 10.02 3.50 0.04
C ALA A 27 10.18 4.42 1.27
N GLY A 28 9.99 3.86 2.47
CA GLY A 28 10.04 4.60 3.73
C GLY A 28 8.67 5.07 4.26
N TYR A 29 7.59 4.90 3.50
CA TYR A 29 6.23 5.19 3.95
C TYR A 29 5.49 3.91 4.34
N ASN A 30 4.74 3.98 5.43
CA ASN A 30 3.83 2.96 5.90
C ASN A 30 2.44 3.14 5.29
N ALA A 31 1.81 2.05 4.86
CA ALA A 31 0.41 2.08 4.46
C ALA A 31 -0.47 2.04 5.72
N GLU A 32 -1.01 3.19 6.12
CA GLU A 32 -1.90 3.33 7.27
C GLU A 32 -3.23 3.91 6.79
N ASN A 33 -4.39 3.32 7.11
CA ASN A 33 -5.70 3.87 6.72
C ASN A 33 -5.82 4.22 5.21
N SER A 34 -5.37 3.32 4.33
CA SER A 34 -5.38 3.50 2.86
C SER A 34 -4.59 4.72 2.35
N ARG A 35 -3.70 5.29 3.18
CA ARG A 35 -2.81 6.40 2.83
C ARG A 35 -1.37 6.03 3.20
N CYS A 36 -0.41 6.67 2.56
CA CYS A 36 0.99 6.43 2.81
C CYS A 36 1.49 7.45 3.84
N THR A 37 1.87 6.99 5.03
CA THR A 37 2.28 7.84 6.16
C THR A 37 3.73 7.58 6.56
N ILE A 38 4.41 8.60 7.05
CA ILE A 38 5.76 8.50 7.60
C ILE A 38 5.85 9.31 8.89
N GLU A 39 6.70 8.86 9.81
CA GLU A 39 6.94 9.59 11.05
C GLU A 39 7.51 10.97 10.76
N ARG A 40 7.14 11.94 11.61
CA ARG A 40 7.68 13.30 11.47
C ARG A 40 9.18 13.25 11.78
N PRO A 41 10.04 13.88 10.96
CA PRO A 41 11.44 14.04 11.31
C PRO A 41 11.59 14.84 12.62
N VAL A 42 12.66 14.55 13.38
CA VAL A 42 12.96 15.22 14.67
C VAL A 42 13.28 16.71 14.43
N HIS A 43 13.92 17.02 13.30
CA HIS A 43 14.22 18.37 12.86
C HIS A 43 13.74 18.57 11.42
N GLY A 44 13.04 19.67 11.17
CA GLY A 44 12.57 20.06 9.84
C GLY A 44 11.11 19.73 9.55
N SER A 45 10.73 19.94 8.29
CA SER A 45 9.37 19.73 7.78
C SER A 45 9.23 18.34 7.15
N CYS A 46 7.99 17.91 6.89
CA CYS A 46 7.73 16.66 6.18
C CYS A 46 8.47 16.61 4.82
N PRO A 47 8.85 15.41 4.37
CA PRO A 47 9.48 15.21 3.06
C PRO A 47 8.62 15.79 1.91
N PRO A 48 9.25 16.19 0.79
CA PRO A 48 8.55 16.76 -0.36
C PRO A 48 7.50 15.79 -0.91
N GLY A 49 6.31 16.31 -1.25
CA GLY A 49 5.16 15.50 -1.66
C GLY A 49 4.33 14.95 -0.50
N SER A 50 4.66 15.30 0.74
CA SER A 50 3.92 14.86 1.94
C SER A 50 3.51 16.04 2.80
N SER A 51 2.28 16.00 3.31
CA SER A 51 1.70 17.02 4.18
C SER A 51 1.61 16.53 5.62
N TYR A 52 1.96 17.38 6.58
CA TYR A 52 1.83 17.04 7.99
C TYR A 52 0.36 17.02 8.41
N SER A 53 -0.10 15.85 8.89
CA SER A 53 -1.45 15.68 9.40
C SER A 53 -1.45 15.69 10.92
N LEU A 54 -1.99 16.77 11.50
CA LEU A 54 -2.16 16.94 12.95
C LEU A 54 -2.97 15.80 13.58
N ASN A 55 -3.95 15.25 12.84
CA ASN A 55 -4.86 14.21 13.34
C ASN A 55 -4.15 12.88 13.66
N ILE A 56 -3.02 12.60 13.01
CA ILE A 56 -2.23 11.37 13.22
C ILE A 56 -0.79 11.68 13.64
N ASN A 57 -0.46 12.96 13.88
CA ASN A 57 0.88 13.45 14.20
C ASN A 57 1.99 12.92 13.25
N LYS A 58 1.62 12.63 11.99
CA LYS A 58 2.47 11.99 10.97
C LYS A 58 2.38 12.74 9.65
N CYS A 59 3.37 12.56 8.79
CA CYS A 59 3.38 13.08 7.44
C CYS A 59 2.61 12.12 6.53
N VAL A 60 1.68 12.63 5.72
CA VAL A 60 0.87 11.86 4.76
C VAL A 60 1.31 12.23 3.35
N HIS A 61 1.72 11.24 2.57
CA HIS A 61 2.00 11.38 1.15
C HIS A 61 0.69 11.43 0.36
N SER A 62 0.55 12.40 -0.54
CA SER A 62 -0.66 12.61 -1.36
C SER A 62 -0.42 12.25 -2.82
#